data_AF-A0A7K9G379-F1
#
_entry.id   AF-A0A7K9G379-F1
#
_cell.length_a   1.000
_cell.length_b   1.000
_cell.length_c   1.000
_cell.angle_alpha   90.00
_cell.angle_beta   90.00
_cell.angle_gamma   90.00
#
_symmetry.space_group_name_H-M   'P 1'
#
loop_
_entity.id
_entity.type
_entity.pdbx_description
1 polymer ?
#
loop_
_entity_poly.entity_id
_entity_poly.type
_entity_poly.pdbx_seq_one_letter_code
_entity_poly.pdbx_strand_id
1 'polypeptide(L)'
;VMKTYHMYNADSISAQSKLKEAEKQEEKQIGKSVKQEDRQTPRSPDSTSNVKFEEKHVRRSSVKKIEKMKEKDRIGKRGKKKKKIKMCVCLPLELCAFPWNCVPSPGIVCLHLELCVFFQQCCDLGYHASLNRALRTFLSAELNLEQSKHEGLDAIENAVENLDANSDKQRLMEMYNNVFCPPMKFEFQPHMGDMESQLCAQQPVQSELVQRCQQLQSRLSTLKIENEEVKKTMEATLQTIQDIVTIEDFDVSDCFQYSNSMESVKSTVSETFMSKPSIAKRRANQQETEQFYFTV
;
A
#
# COMPACT_ATOMS: atom_id res chain seq x y z
N VAL A 1 -21.01 -45.63 -28.58
CA VAL A 1 -20.06 -44.49 -28.50
C VAL A 1 -19.64 -43.92 -29.86
N MET A 2 -19.05 -44.71 -30.77
CA MET A 2 -18.62 -44.25 -32.10
C MET A 2 -19.74 -43.57 -32.91
N LYS A 3 -20.96 -44.13 -32.91
CA LYS A 3 -22.14 -43.52 -33.57
C LYS A 3 -22.42 -42.10 -33.04
N THR A 4 -22.33 -41.91 -31.73
CA THR A 4 -22.55 -40.62 -31.07
C THR A 4 -21.44 -39.61 -31.39
N TYR A 5 -20.18 -40.07 -31.49
CA TYR A 5 -19.07 -39.23 -31.93
C TYR A 5 -19.24 -38.77 -33.39
N HIS A 6 -19.60 -39.67 -34.31
CA HIS A 6 -19.83 -39.30 -35.71
C HIS A 6 -20.99 -38.31 -35.85
N MET A 7 -22.06 -38.49 -35.08
CA MET A 7 -23.18 -37.54 -35.02
C MET A 7 -22.72 -36.15 -34.55
N TYR A 8 -21.99 -36.06 -33.43
CA TYR A 8 -21.49 -34.77 -32.93
C TYR A 8 -20.42 -34.13 -33.83
N ASN A 9 -19.62 -34.94 -34.52
CA ASN A 9 -18.65 -34.46 -35.49
C ASN A 9 -19.35 -33.86 -36.72
N ALA A 10 -20.35 -34.55 -37.27
CA ALA A 10 -21.16 -34.07 -38.37
C ALA A 10 -21.91 -32.78 -38.00
N ASP A 11 -22.50 -32.73 -36.80
CA ASP A 11 -23.17 -31.54 -36.27
C ASP A 11 -22.25 -30.33 -36.10
N SER A 12 -20.99 -30.57 -35.71
CA SER A 12 -19.96 -29.53 -35.58
C SER A 12 -19.52 -29.00 -36.94
N ILE A 13 -19.34 -29.88 -37.93
CA ILE A 13 -18.98 -29.50 -39.31
C ILE A 13 -20.12 -28.70 -39.94
N SER A 14 -21.37 -29.16 -39.80
CA SER A 14 -22.55 -28.46 -40.29
C SER A 14 -22.71 -27.06 -39.67
N ALA A 15 -22.51 -26.93 -38.35
CA ALA A 15 -22.55 -25.63 -37.68
C ALA A 15 -21.42 -24.69 -38.13
N GLN A 16 -20.24 -25.23 -38.45
CA GLN A 16 -19.12 -24.45 -38.99
C GLN A 16 -19.41 -23.96 -40.43
N SER A 17 -20.07 -24.77 -41.26
CA SER A 17 -20.47 -24.37 -42.60
C SER A 17 -21.54 -23.27 -42.58
N LYS A 18 -22.56 -23.39 -41.71
CA LYS A 18 -23.60 -22.36 -41.53
C LYS A 18 -23.02 -21.00 -41.12
N LEU A 19 -22.03 -21.02 -40.22
CA LEU A 19 -21.37 -19.79 -39.78
C LEU A 19 -20.54 -19.14 -40.90
N LYS A 20 -19.86 -19.93 -41.75
CA LYS A 20 -19.15 -19.41 -42.94
C LYS A 20 -20.10 -18.83 -43.99
N GLU A 21 -21.27 -19.43 -44.18
CA GLU A 21 -22.29 -18.89 -45.09
C GLU A 21 -22.87 -17.56 -44.59
N ALA A 22 -23.11 -17.44 -43.27
CA ALA A 22 -23.54 -16.20 -42.66
C ALA A 22 -22.49 -15.08 -42.81
N GLU A 23 -21.20 -15.39 -42.63
CA GLU A 23 -20.09 -14.45 -42.86
C GLU A 23 -20.01 -13.99 -44.32
N LYS A 24 -20.26 -14.88 -45.29
CA LYS A 24 -20.26 -14.54 -46.73
C LYS A 24 -21.46 -13.69 -47.16
N GLN A 25 -22.58 -13.76 -46.44
CA GLN A 25 -23.76 -12.91 -46.68
C GLN A 25 -23.55 -11.48 -46.15
N GLU A 26 -22.78 -11.32 -45.07
CA GLU A 26 -22.39 -10.02 -44.49
C GLU A 26 -21.51 -9.22 -45.47
N GLU A 27 -20.47 -9.84 -46.04
CA GLU A 27 -19.58 -9.20 -47.02
C GLU A 27 -20.34 -8.65 -48.26
N LYS A 28 -21.38 -9.35 -48.71
CA LYS A 28 -22.21 -8.93 -49.86
C LYS A 28 -23.08 -7.70 -49.57
N GLN A 29 -23.49 -7.46 -48.32
CA GLN A 29 -24.31 -6.30 -47.95
C GLN A 29 -23.46 -5.07 -47.62
N ILE A 30 -22.29 -5.25 -47.00
CA ILE A 30 -21.40 -4.14 -46.65
C ILE A 30 -20.69 -3.58 -47.90
N GLY A 31 -20.29 -4.45 -48.84
CA GLY A 31 -19.58 -4.05 -50.06
C GLY A 31 -20.36 -3.18 -51.06
N LYS A 32 -21.70 -3.11 -50.96
CA LYS A 32 -22.53 -2.22 -51.81
C LYS A 32 -22.62 -0.78 -51.30
N SER A 33 -22.26 -0.51 -50.05
CA SER A 33 -22.41 0.81 -49.42
C SER A 33 -21.23 1.77 -49.65
N VAL A 34 -20.06 1.26 -50.02
CA VAL A 34 -18.81 2.04 -50.12
C VAL A 34 -18.68 2.82 -51.45
N LYS A 35 -19.49 2.53 -52.48
CA LYS A 35 -19.35 3.14 -53.82
C LYS A 35 -20.12 4.46 -54.05
N GLN A 36 -20.85 4.99 -53.06
CA GLN A 36 -21.72 6.17 -53.25
C GLN A 36 -21.29 7.43 -52.48
N GLU A 37 -20.15 7.40 -51.77
CA GLU A 37 -19.74 8.48 -50.86
C GLU A 37 -18.52 9.30 -51.32
N ASP A 38 -18.29 9.39 -52.64
CA ASP A 38 -17.12 10.08 -53.19
C ASP A 38 -17.48 11.04 -54.36
N ARG A 39 -18.32 12.04 -54.08
CA ARG A 39 -18.41 13.30 -54.85
C ARG A 39 -19.28 14.36 -54.14
N GLN A 40 -18.64 15.34 -53.50
CA GLN A 40 -18.89 16.81 -53.59
C GLN A 40 -18.57 17.57 -52.28
N THR A 41 -17.75 18.62 -52.43
CA THR A 41 -17.44 19.71 -51.49
C THR A 41 -18.16 21.03 -51.93
N PRO A 42 -18.02 22.20 -51.27
CA PRO A 42 -18.99 22.76 -50.33
C PRO A 42 -19.61 24.12 -50.75
N ARG A 43 -20.80 24.46 -50.24
CA ARG A 43 -21.27 25.85 -49.91
C ARG A 43 -22.69 25.84 -49.31
N SER A 44 -22.91 26.68 -48.30
CA SER A 44 -24.21 26.97 -47.64
C SER A 44 -24.86 28.24 -48.24
N PRO A 45 -26.08 28.70 -47.84
CA PRO A 45 -27.06 28.14 -46.88
C PRO A 45 -28.54 28.10 -47.37
N ASP A 46 -29.38 27.55 -46.49
CA ASP A 46 -30.83 27.76 -46.28
C ASP A 46 -31.89 26.74 -46.76
N SER A 47 -32.58 26.23 -45.72
CA SER A 47 -34.01 25.90 -45.59
C SER A 47 -34.54 24.49 -45.93
N THR A 48 -35.19 23.92 -44.90
CA THR A 48 -36.35 23.00 -44.91
C THR A 48 -36.16 21.49 -45.19
N SER A 49 -36.09 20.76 -44.07
CA SER A 49 -36.97 19.64 -43.65
C SER A 49 -37.21 18.41 -44.55
N ASN A 50 -36.81 17.26 -43.97
CA ASN A 50 -37.56 16.00 -43.85
C ASN A 50 -37.84 15.14 -45.11
N VAL A 51 -36.83 14.38 -45.59
CA VAL A 51 -37.06 13.07 -46.28
C VAL A 51 -35.98 11.99 -45.98
N LYS A 52 -34.85 12.29 -45.31
CA LYS A 52 -33.71 11.35 -45.24
C LYS A 52 -33.68 10.35 -44.06
N PHE A 53 -34.73 10.24 -43.23
CA PHE A 53 -34.65 9.43 -41.99
C PHE A 53 -35.13 7.98 -42.12
N GLU A 54 -36.09 7.66 -43.01
CA GLU A 54 -36.65 6.29 -43.08
C GLU A 54 -35.69 5.26 -43.71
N GLU A 55 -35.00 5.61 -44.80
CA GLU A 55 -34.17 4.64 -45.53
C GLU A 55 -32.91 4.20 -44.75
N LYS A 56 -32.36 5.09 -43.92
CA LYS A 56 -31.23 4.79 -43.02
C LYS A 56 -31.65 3.88 -41.85
N HIS A 57 -32.89 3.98 -41.37
CA HIS A 57 -33.35 3.22 -40.22
C HIS A 57 -33.64 1.75 -40.57
N VAL A 58 -34.22 1.49 -41.75
CA VAL A 58 -34.48 0.12 -42.24
C VAL A 58 -33.16 -0.65 -42.45
N ARG A 59 -32.14 -0.03 -43.05
CA ARG A 59 -30.81 -0.65 -43.26
C ARG A 59 -30.03 -0.92 -41.97
N ARG A 60 -30.18 -0.08 -40.93
CA ARG A 60 -29.53 -0.31 -39.62
C ARG A 60 -30.16 -1.47 -38.84
N SER A 61 -31.44 -1.76 -39.09
CA SER A 61 -32.18 -2.84 -38.42
C SER A 61 -31.84 -4.24 -38.94
N SER A 62 -31.58 -4.38 -40.25
CA SER A 62 -31.22 -5.67 -40.87
C SER A 62 -29.81 -6.13 -40.51
N VAL A 63 -28.84 -5.20 -40.42
CA VAL A 63 -27.46 -5.48 -40.00
C VAL A 63 -27.42 -5.97 -38.54
N LYS A 64 -28.15 -5.31 -37.64
CA LYS A 64 -28.27 -5.74 -36.23
C LYS A 64 -28.92 -7.13 -36.09
N LYS A 65 -29.85 -7.50 -36.97
CA LYS A 65 -30.49 -8.83 -36.97
C LYS A 65 -29.52 -9.93 -37.40
N ILE A 66 -28.65 -9.66 -38.37
CA ILE A 66 -27.62 -10.59 -38.87
C ILE A 66 -26.51 -10.79 -37.81
N GLU A 67 -26.09 -9.71 -37.14
CA GLU A 67 -25.09 -9.76 -36.07
C GLU A 67 -25.58 -10.60 -34.87
N LYS A 68 -26.85 -10.43 -34.47
CA LYS A 68 -27.46 -11.25 -33.40
C LYS A 68 -27.60 -12.73 -33.77
N MET A 69 -27.79 -13.04 -35.07
CA MET A 69 -27.84 -14.41 -35.57
C MET A 69 -26.45 -15.06 -35.59
N LYS A 70 -25.42 -14.30 -35.99
CA LYS A 70 -24.00 -14.70 -35.95
C LYS A 70 -23.52 -14.98 -34.53
N GLU A 71 -23.91 -14.17 -33.55
CA GLU A 71 -23.56 -14.42 -32.14
C GLU A 71 -24.22 -15.71 -31.62
N LYS A 72 -25.49 -15.95 -31.97
CA LYS A 72 -26.19 -17.21 -31.66
C LYS A 72 -25.48 -18.42 -32.29
N ASP A 73 -25.01 -18.30 -33.53
CA ASP A 73 -24.28 -19.36 -34.23
C ASP A 73 -22.85 -19.57 -33.68
N ARG A 74 -22.18 -18.50 -33.21
CA ARG A 74 -20.89 -18.58 -32.51
C ARG A 74 -21.01 -19.33 -31.18
N ILE A 75 -22.04 -19.03 -30.40
CA ILE A 75 -22.34 -19.73 -29.15
C ILE A 75 -22.69 -21.21 -29.43
N GLY A 76 -23.51 -21.48 -30.45
CA GLY A 76 -23.85 -22.83 -30.90
C GLY A 76 -22.62 -23.64 -31.33
N LYS A 77 -21.70 -23.05 -32.09
CA LYS A 77 -20.43 -23.67 -32.51
C LYS A 77 -19.54 -23.98 -31.31
N ARG A 78 -19.41 -23.05 -30.35
CA ARG A 78 -18.59 -23.23 -29.13
C ARG A 78 -19.16 -24.36 -28.26
N GLY A 79 -20.49 -24.44 -28.11
CA GLY A 79 -21.17 -25.52 -27.39
C GLY A 79 -20.97 -26.90 -28.05
N LYS A 80 -21.13 -26.99 -29.37
CA LYS A 80 -20.93 -28.25 -30.13
C LYS A 80 -19.45 -28.69 -30.14
N LYS A 81 -18.50 -27.74 -30.20
CA LYS A 81 -17.06 -28.03 -30.09
C LYS A 81 -16.69 -28.58 -28.71
N LYS A 82 -17.25 -28.02 -27.62
CA LYS A 82 -17.08 -28.57 -26.25
C LYS A 82 -17.64 -30.00 -26.15
N LYS A 83 -18.81 -30.27 -26.74
CA LYS A 83 -19.39 -31.63 -26.78
C LYS A 83 -18.53 -32.62 -27.58
N LYS A 84 -17.97 -32.20 -28.71
CA LYS A 84 -17.02 -33.01 -29.50
C LYS A 84 -15.74 -33.30 -28.71
N ILE A 85 -15.15 -32.31 -28.05
CA ILE A 85 -13.94 -32.50 -27.21
C ILE A 85 -14.25 -33.44 -26.04
N LYS A 86 -15.38 -33.25 -25.35
CA LYS A 86 -15.83 -34.15 -24.29
C LYS A 86 -15.97 -35.59 -24.79
N MET A 87 -16.59 -35.80 -25.95
CA MET A 87 -16.74 -37.14 -26.55
C MET A 87 -15.42 -37.72 -27.07
N CYS A 88 -14.49 -36.91 -27.59
CA CYS A 88 -13.14 -37.35 -27.94
C CYS A 88 -12.33 -37.81 -26.73
N VAL A 89 -12.58 -37.24 -25.55
CA VAL A 89 -11.95 -37.67 -24.29
C VAL A 89 -12.66 -38.89 -23.69
N CYS A 90 -13.98 -39.03 -23.88
CA CYS A 90 -14.76 -40.18 -23.41
C CYS A 90 -14.64 -41.44 -24.31
N LEU A 91 -14.43 -41.29 -25.63
CA LEU A 91 -14.33 -42.42 -26.57
C LEU A 91 -13.20 -43.40 -26.19
N PRO A 92 -11.98 -42.94 -25.85
CA PRO A 92 -10.89 -43.80 -25.42
C PRO A 92 -11.18 -44.44 -24.05
N LEU A 93 -11.82 -43.72 -23.12
CA LEU A 93 -12.18 -44.23 -21.80
C LEU A 93 -13.15 -45.42 -21.87
N GLU A 94 -14.17 -45.35 -22.73
CA GLU A 94 -15.10 -46.47 -22.92
C GLU A 94 -14.46 -47.63 -23.71
N LEU A 95 -13.56 -47.35 -24.65
CA LEU A 95 -12.78 -48.41 -25.34
C LEU A 95 -11.80 -49.13 -24.40
N CYS A 96 -11.23 -48.44 -23.42
CA CYS A 96 -10.41 -49.03 -22.35
C CYS A 96 -11.19 -49.93 -21.38
N ALA A 97 -12.51 -49.79 -21.29
CA ALA A 97 -13.37 -50.62 -20.42
C ALA A 97 -13.84 -51.93 -21.09
N PHE A 98 -13.68 -52.08 -22.40
CA PHE A 98 -14.12 -53.26 -23.15
C PHE A 98 -13.24 -54.53 -23.06
N PRO A 99 -11.94 -54.51 -22.68
CA PRO A 99 -11.15 -55.72 -22.54
C PRO A 99 -11.03 -56.13 -21.07
N TRP A 100 -12.12 -56.53 -20.43
CA TRP A 100 -12.05 -57.17 -19.10
C TRP A 100 -12.36 -58.67 -19.09
N ASN A 101 -12.79 -59.26 -20.21
CA ASN A 101 -13.26 -60.66 -20.19
C ASN A 101 -12.85 -61.57 -21.36
N CYS A 102 -11.89 -61.19 -22.21
CA CYS A 102 -11.38 -62.12 -23.21
C CYS A 102 -9.89 -61.86 -23.49
N VAL A 103 -9.11 -62.94 -23.47
CA VAL A 103 -7.70 -63.10 -23.91
C VAL A 103 -6.64 -63.01 -22.79
N PRO A 104 -6.05 -64.14 -22.36
CA PRO A 104 -4.84 -64.17 -21.55
C PRO A 104 -3.63 -64.11 -22.48
N SER A 105 -3.28 -62.93 -22.99
CA SER A 105 -2.01 -62.71 -23.67
C SER A 105 -1.18 -61.68 -22.90
N PRO A 106 0.11 -61.95 -22.62
CA PRO A 106 0.99 -61.02 -21.91
C PRO A 106 1.03 -59.63 -22.56
N GLY A 107 0.86 -59.56 -23.88
CA GLY A 107 0.84 -58.32 -24.66
C GLY A 107 -0.34 -57.40 -24.33
N ILE A 108 -1.54 -57.92 -24.04
CA ILE A 108 -2.72 -57.09 -23.75
C ILE A 108 -2.65 -56.50 -22.34
N VAL A 109 -2.09 -57.24 -21.38
CA VAL A 109 -1.84 -56.73 -20.02
C VAL A 109 -0.73 -55.66 -20.04
N CYS A 110 0.36 -55.87 -20.78
CA CYS A 110 1.40 -54.84 -20.96
C CYS A 110 0.84 -53.57 -21.63
N LEU A 111 0.05 -53.71 -22.70
CA LEU A 111 -0.58 -52.56 -23.37
C LEU A 111 -1.55 -51.80 -22.45
N HIS A 112 -2.26 -52.48 -21.55
CA HIS A 112 -3.15 -51.84 -20.57
C HIS A 112 -2.37 -51.06 -19.50
N LEU A 113 -1.30 -51.65 -18.95
CA LEU A 113 -0.40 -50.95 -18.01
C LEU A 113 0.29 -49.76 -18.67
N GLU A 114 0.80 -49.91 -19.90
CA GLU A 114 1.38 -48.82 -20.68
C GLU A 114 0.36 -47.72 -20.98
N LEU A 115 -0.88 -48.06 -21.32
CA LEU A 115 -1.95 -47.08 -21.52
C LEU A 115 -2.32 -46.35 -20.22
N CYS A 116 -2.37 -47.06 -19.08
CA CYS A 116 -2.67 -46.46 -17.79
C CYS A 116 -1.55 -45.50 -17.36
N VAL A 117 -0.29 -45.86 -17.55
CA VAL A 117 0.87 -44.98 -17.31
C VAL A 117 0.85 -43.80 -18.27
N PHE A 118 0.55 -44.02 -19.55
CA PHE A 118 0.43 -42.95 -20.55
C PHE A 118 -0.74 -42.00 -20.24
N PHE A 119 -1.88 -42.52 -19.78
CA PHE A 119 -3.05 -41.74 -19.38
C PHE A 119 -2.76 -40.93 -18.12
N GLN A 120 -2.10 -41.51 -17.12
CA GLN A 120 -1.61 -40.81 -15.94
C GLN A 120 -0.65 -39.67 -16.35
N GLN A 121 0.32 -39.95 -17.22
CA GLN A 121 1.22 -38.91 -17.74
C GLN A 121 0.50 -37.83 -18.55
N CYS A 122 -0.57 -38.18 -19.28
CA CYS A 122 -1.40 -37.22 -20.00
C CYS A 122 -2.30 -36.37 -19.08
N CYS A 123 -2.74 -36.92 -17.94
CA CYS A 123 -3.46 -36.19 -16.89
C CYS A 123 -2.52 -35.29 -16.07
N ASP A 124 -1.29 -35.73 -15.84
CA ASP A 124 -0.24 -34.94 -15.18
C ASP A 124 0.41 -33.92 -16.12
N LEU A 125 0.18 -34.05 -17.45
CA LEU A 125 0.74 -33.18 -18.47
C LEU A 125 0.26 -31.74 -18.28
N GLY A 126 1.12 -30.93 -17.67
CA GLY A 126 0.90 -29.50 -17.49
C GLY A 126 0.10 -29.12 -16.24
N TYR A 127 -0.48 -30.07 -15.49
CA TYR A 127 -1.16 -29.75 -14.22
C TYR A 127 -0.18 -29.16 -13.20
N HIS A 128 0.88 -29.90 -12.86
CA HIS A 128 1.92 -29.43 -11.93
C HIS A 128 2.60 -28.15 -12.43
N ALA A 129 2.87 -28.04 -13.73
CA ALA A 129 3.46 -26.85 -14.31
C ALA A 129 2.55 -25.62 -14.17
N SER A 130 1.24 -25.78 -14.41
CA SER A 130 0.26 -24.70 -14.29
C SER A 130 0.01 -24.33 -12.83
N LEU A 131 -0.09 -25.31 -11.92
CA LEU A 131 -0.23 -25.08 -10.49
C LEU A 131 1.00 -24.39 -9.91
N ASN A 132 2.21 -24.84 -10.26
CA ASN A 132 3.46 -24.18 -9.85
C ASN A 132 3.51 -22.73 -10.33
N ARG A 133 3.07 -22.44 -11.57
CA ARG A 133 2.99 -21.06 -12.05
C ARG A 133 1.99 -20.23 -11.24
N ALA A 134 0.80 -20.76 -10.96
CA ALA A 134 -0.21 -20.06 -10.15
C ALA A 134 0.29 -19.77 -8.73
N LEU A 135 0.90 -20.75 -8.07
CA LEU A 135 1.49 -20.59 -6.73
C LEU A 135 2.67 -19.62 -6.74
N ARG A 136 3.51 -19.63 -7.78
CA ARG A 136 4.59 -18.65 -7.94
C ARG A 136 4.08 -17.23 -8.15
N THR A 137 2.98 -17.05 -8.87
CA THR A 137 2.34 -15.74 -8.98
C THR A 137 1.82 -15.26 -7.63
N PHE A 138 1.21 -16.14 -6.84
CA PHE A 138 0.80 -15.83 -5.47
C PHE A 138 1.99 -15.43 -4.59
N LEU A 139 3.05 -16.25 -4.53
CA LEU A 139 4.27 -15.94 -3.76
C LEU A 139 4.94 -14.64 -4.22
N SER A 140 4.98 -14.37 -5.52
CA SER A 140 5.50 -13.12 -6.06
C SER A 140 4.67 -11.93 -5.60
N ALA A 141 3.34 -12.05 -5.55
CA ALA A 141 2.48 -10.97 -5.08
C ALA A 141 2.71 -10.67 -3.59
N GLU A 142 2.76 -11.70 -2.74
CA GLU A 142 3.05 -11.56 -1.30
C GLU A 142 4.43 -10.94 -1.05
N LEU A 143 5.46 -11.37 -1.81
CA LEU A 143 6.81 -10.82 -1.67
C LEU A 143 6.86 -9.32 -2.04
N ASN A 144 6.20 -8.92 -3.14
CA ASN A 144 6.16 -7.51 -3.54
C ASN A 144 5.35 -6.66 -2.53
N LEU A 145 4.30 -7.24 -1.93
CA LEU A 145 3.53 -6.57 -0.90
C LEU A 145 4.36 -6.36 0.37
N GLU A 146 5.07 -7.38 0.85
CA GLU A 146 5.94 -7.25 2.02
C GLU A 146 7.10 -6.28 1.76
N GLN A 147 7.68 -6.29 0.56
CA GLN A 147 8.69 -5.29 0.18
C GLN A 147 8.13 -3.86 0.22
N SER A 148 6.97 -3.62 -0.38
CA SER A 148 6.34 -2.29 -0.36
C SER A 148 5.99 -1.84 1.06
N LYS A 149 5.60 -2.77 1.93
CA LYS A 149 5.36 -2.51 3.35
C LYS A 149 6.67 -2.15 4.07
N HIS A 150 7.75 -2.88 3.82
CA HIS A 150 9.06 -2.61 4.41
C HIS A 150 9.57 -1.22 4.01
N GLU A 151 9.48 -0.84 2.73
CA GLU A 151 9.83 0.50 2.25
C GLU A 151 9.04 1.61 2.99
N GLY A 152 7.76 1.37 3.29
CA GLY A 152 6.95 2.29 4.08
C GLY A 152 7.36 2.36 5.56
N LEU A 153 7.77 1.23 6.14
CA LEU A 153 8.29 1.18 7.51
C LEU A 153 9.63 1.91 7.63
N ASP A 154 10.55 1.71 6.68
CA ASP A 154 11.85 2.38 6.63
C ASP A 154 11.69 3.91 6.55
N ALA A 155 10.70 4.40 5.78
CA ALA A 155 10.39 5.82 5.72
C ALA A 155 9.91 6.38 7.07
N ILE A 156 9.14 5.60 7.84
CA ILE A 156 8.69 5.98 9.19
C ILE A 156 9.85 5.91 10.17
N GLU A 157 10.68 4.86 10.12
CA GLU A 157 11.88 4.72 10.95
C GLU A 157 12.80 5.93 10.76
N ASN A 158 13.06 6.31 9.51
CA ASN A 158 13.81 7.51 9.20
C ASN A 158 13.17 8.79 9.75
N ALA A 159 11.82 8.89 9.71
CA ALA A 159 11.13 10.03 10.31
C ALA A 159 11.25 10.06 11.85
N VAL A 160 11.26 8.90 12.50
CA VAL A 160 11.46 8.75 13.95
C VAL A 160 12.90 9.15 14.34
N GLU A 161 13.91 8.69 13.60
CA GLU A 161 15.32 9.07 13.81
C GLU A 161 15.56 10.57 13.68
N ASN A 162 14.75 11.26 12.85
CA ASN A 162 14.87 12.69 12.59
C ASN A 162 14.04 13.58 13.55
N LEU A 163 13.44 13.02 14.61
CA LEU A 163 12.76 13.82 15.64
C LEU A 163 13.77 14.68 16.41
N ASP A 164 13.73 16.00 16.20
CA ASP A 164 14.65 16.95 16.84
C ASP A 164 13.91 18.21 17.32
N ALA A 165 13.71 18.28 18.64
CA ALA A 165 13.06 19.41 19.29
C ALA A 165 13.81 20.74 19.13
N ASN A 166 15.15 20.73 18.98
CA ASN A 166 15.92 21.96 18.79
C ASN A 166 15.78 22.51 17.37
N SER A 167 15.80 21.63 16.37
CA SER A 167 15.52 21.97 14.98
C SER A 167 14.10 22.53 14.82
N ASP A 168 13.12 21.87 15.44
CA ASP A 168 11.73 22.34 15.42
C ASP A 168 11.55 23.68 16.13
N LYS A 169 12.21 23.88 17.29
CA LYS A 169 12.26 25.18 17.98
C LYS A 169 12.86 26.27 17.10
N GLN A 170 13.97 25.99 16.41
CA GLN A 170 14.60 26.95 15.51
C GLN A 170 13.64 27.33 14.37
N ARG A 171 13.03 26.34 13.71
CA ARG A 171 12.05 26.58 12.64
C ARG A 171 10.86 27.41 13.14
N LEU A 172 10.40 27.16 14.37
CA LEU A 172 9.34 27.94 15.00
C LEU A 172 9.75 29.40 15.23
N MET A 173 10.95 29.61 15.76
CA MET A 173 11.48 30.96 16.01
C MET A 173 11.70 31.74 14.71
N GLU A 174 12.14 31.08 13.64
CA GLU A 174 12.31 31.67 12.31
C GLU A 174 10.95 32.02 11.68
N MET A 175 9.98 31.11 11.76
CA MET A 175 8.62 31.31 11.23
C MET A 175 7.91 32.49 11.91
N TYR A 176 8.13 32.69 13.21
CA TYR A 176 7.55 33.78 13.99
C TYR A 176 8.61 34.79 14.46
N ASN A 177 9.54 35.16 13.56
CA ASN A 177 10.66 36.04 13.91
C ASN A 177 10.24 37.34 14.62
N ASN A 178 9.16 37.99 14.18
CA ASN A 178 8.66 39.24 14.77
C ASN A 178 8.20 39.10 16.23
N VAL A 179 7.88 37.88 16.69
CA VAL A 179 7.46 37.60 18.07
C VAL A 179 8.68 37.43 18.98
N PHE A 180 9.73 36.80 18.45
CA PHE A 180 10.92 36.43 19.22
C PHE A 180 12.11 37.38 19.03
N CYS A 181 12.02 38.35 18.11
CA CYS A 181 13.08 39.32 17.90
C CYS A 181 13.27 40.19 19.16
N PRO A 182 14.51 40.33 19.67
CA PRO A 182 14.76 41.18 20.83
C PRO A 182 14.45 42.64 20.49
N PRO A 183 13.82 43.39 21.42
CA PRO A 183 13.58 44.82 21.21
C PRO A 183 14.90 45.59 21.17
N MET A 184 14.86 46.82 20.63
CA MET A 184 16.01 47.72 20.68
C MET A 184 16.41 47.97 22.13
N LYS A 185 17.72 48.07 22.37
CA LYS A 185 18.24 48.42 23.69
C LYS A 185 17.76 49.81 24.08
N PHE A 186 17.50 49.99 25.36
CA PHE A 186 17.23 51.32 25.90
C PHE A 186 18.52 52.12 25.90
N GLU A 187 18.47 53.27 25.23
CA GLU A 187 19.56 54.24 25.18
C GLU A 187 19.30 55.36 26.19
N PHE A 188 20.36 55.87 26.81
CA PHE A 188 20.27 57.03 27.70
C PHE A 188 19.64 58.21 26.95
N GLN A 189 18.59 58.80 27.54
CA GLN A 189 17.89 59.97 27.00
C GLN A 189 18.26 61.19 27.84
N PRO A 190 19.06 62.13 27.31
CA PRO A 190 19.43 63.34 28.04
C PRO A 190 18.21 64.21 28.34
N HIS A 191 18.08 64.63 29.59
CA HIS A 191 17.00 65.52 30.01
C HIS A 191 17.41 66.98 29.83
N MET A 192 16.62 67.79 29.12
CA MET A 192 16.85 69.24 28.94
C MET A 192 18.24 69.61 28.38
N GLY A 193 18.80 68.79 27.51
CA GLY A 193 20.12 69.05 26.91
C GLY A 193 21.29 68.75 27.85
N ASP A 194 21.09 67.89 28.85
CA ASP A 194 22.18 67.33 29.66
C ASP A 194 23.31 66.79 28.76
N MET A 195 24.54 67.15 29.10
CA MET A 195 25.74 66.76 28.35
C MET A 195 26.43 65.53 28.95
N GLU A 196 26.07 65.16 30.18
CA GLU A 196 26.64 64.01 30.88
C GLU A 196 25.89 62.73 30.48
N SER A 197 26.61 61.78 29.87
CA SER A 197 26.08 60.47 29.45
C SER A 197 26.76 59.30 30.16
N GLN A 198 27.68 59.61 31.08
CA GLN A 198 28.52 58.64 31.76
C GLN A 198 28.53 58.88 33.27
N LEU A 199 29.01 57.89 34.00
CA LEU A 199 29.04 57.90 35.45
C LEU A 199 30.12 58.89 35.96
N CYS A 200 29.71 59.96 36.64
CA CYS A 200 30.63 60.93 37.22
C CYS A 200 31.12 60.45 38.61
N ALA A 201 32.39 60.00 38.67
CA ALA A 201 33.01 59.49 39.90
C ALA A 201 33.95 60.51 40.56
N GLN A 202 33.51 61.77 40.69
CA GLN A 202 34.25 62.84 41.38
C GLN A 202 33.83 62.96 42.85
N GLN A 203 34.62 63.65 43.68
CA GLN A 203 34.20 63.93 45.07
C GLN A 203 33.01 64.90 45.10
N PRO A 204 32.02 64.70 45.99
CA PRO A 204 32.01 63.76 47.13
C PRO A 204 31.45 62.36 46.82
N VAL A 205 30.84 62.12 45.64
CA VAL A 205 30.11 60.88 45.33
C VAL A 205 31.01 59.66 45.07
N GLN A 206 32.31 59.88 44.81
CA GLN A 206 33.27 58.82 44.52
C GLN A 206 33.36 57.75 45.63
N SER A 207 33.40 58.14 46.91
CA SER A 207 33.53 57.21 48.02
C SER A 207 32.30 56.29 48.15
N GLU A 208 31.10 56.85 47.97
CA GLU A 208 29.85 56.12 47.98
C GLU A 208 29.76 55.13 46.81
N LEU A 209 30.18 55.54 45.60
CA LEU A 209 30.23 54.66 44.43
C LEU A 209 31.21 53.50 44.64
N VAL A 210 32.39 53.74 45.20
CA VAL A 210 33.37 52.69 45.52
C VAL A 210 32.81 51.71 46.56
N GLN A 211 32.20 52.22 47.63
CA GLN A 211 31.55 51.39 48.64
C GLN A 211 30.41 50.55 48.03
N ARG A 212 29.61 51.15 47.14
CA ARG A 212 28.52 50.45 46.46
C ARG A 212 29.05 49.36 45.52
N CYS A 213 30.12 49.62 44.78
CA CYS A 213 30.77 48.62 43.95
C CYS A 213 31.28 47.42 44.77
N GLN A 214 31.92 47.67 45.93
CA GLN A 214 32.38 46.61 46.82
C GLN A 214 31.20 45.79 47.38
N GLN A 215 30.10 46.46 47.76
CA GLN A 215 28.89 45.80 48.25
C GLN A 215 28.21 44.96 47.16
N LEU A 216 28.13 45.47 45.92
CA LEU A 216 27.58 44.72 44.78
C LEU A 216 28.46 43.51 44.45
N GLN A 217 29.79 43.68 44.50
CA GLN A 217 30.72 42.60 44.24
C GLN A 217 30.57 41.46 45.26
N SER A 218 30.52 41.78 46.56
CA SER A 218 30.34 40.77 47.61
C SER A 218 28.98 40.07 47.50
N ARG A 219 27.91 40.83 47.27
CA ARG A 219 26.56 40.26 47.06
C ARG A 219 26.50 39.37 45.81
N LEU A 220 27.09 39.79 44.70
CA LEU A 220 27.14 38.99 43.47
C LEU A 220 27.92 37.71 43.67
N SER A 221 29.02 37.72 44.43
CA SER A 221 29.76 36.50 44.76
C SER A 221 28.88 35.50 45.51
N THR A 222 28.11 35.93 46.51
CA THR A 222 27.18 35.06 47.23
C THR A 222 26.06 34.54 46.32
N LEU A 223 25.39 35.42 45.58
CA LEU A 223 24.29 35.03 44.68
C LEU A 223 24.74 34.08 43.57
N LYS A 224 25.98 34.21 43.07
CA LYS A 224 26.52 33.28 42.07
C LYS A 224 26.71 31.87 42.64
N ILE A 225 27.16 31.75 43.88
CA ILE A 225 27.31 30.44 44.53
C ILE A 225 25.94 29.79 44.71
N GLU A 226 24.98 30.53 45.28
CA GLU A 226 23.61 30.04 45.48
C GLU A 226 22.95 29.65 44.14
N ASN A 227 23.09 30.47 43.10
CA ASN A 227 22.54 30.17 41.78
C ASN A 227 23.16 28.91 41.15
N GLU A 228 24.47 28.71 41.29
CA GLU A 228 25.15 27.51 40.79
C GLU A 228 24.73 26.24 41.57
N GLU A 229 24.42 26.34 42.86
CA GLU A 229 23.86 25.23 43.63
C GLU A 229 22.47 24.84 43.13
N VAL A 230 21.57 25.83 42.99
CA VAL A 230 20.22 25.61 42.44
C VAL A 230 20.29 25.04 41.03
N LYS A 231 21.14 25.60 40.16
CA LYS A 231 21.32 25.15 38.79
C LYS A 231 21.78 23.69 38.73
N LYS A 232 22.73 23.26 39.57
CA LYS A 232 23.16 21.85 39.62
C LYS A 232 22.03 20.92 40.03
N THR A 233 21.21 21.31 41.00
CA THR A 233 20.04 20.52 41.42
C THR A 233 19.01 20.43 40.29
N MET A 234 18.76 21.55 39.59
CA MET A 234 17.87 21.59 38.42
C MET A 234 18.39 20.68 37.28
N GLU A 235 19.68 20.76 36.95
CA GLU A 235 20.32 19.96 35.90
C GLU A 235 20.30 18.45 36.23
N ALA A 236 20.58 18.08 37.48
CA ALA A 236 20.50 16.68 37.93
C ALA A 236 19.05 16.15 37.88
N THR A 237 18.08 16.98 38.23
CA THR A 237 16.65 16.63 38.15
C THR A 237 16.23 16.47 36.68
N LEU A 238 16.68 17.36 35.79
CA LEU A 238 16.44 17.24 34.35
C LEU A 238 17.03 15.95 33.78
N GLN A 239 18.25 15.58 34.17
CA GLN A 239 18.85 14.31 33.75
C GLN A 239 17.99 13.12 34.20
N THR A 240 17.47 13.15 35.43
CA THR A 240 16.58 12.11 35.93
C THR A 240 15.30 12.02 35.10
N ILE A 241 14.71 13.16 34.71
CA ILE A 241 13.53 13.18 33.83
C ILE A 241 13.88 12.59 32.45
N GLN A 242 15.04 12.95 31.89
CA GLN A 242 15.52 12.40 30.62
C GLN A 242 15.64 10.88 30.70
N ASP A 243 16.29 10.35 31.73
CA ASP A 243 16.46 8.92 31.93
C ASP A 243 15.11 8.18 32.03
N ILE A 244 14.08 8.81 32.62
CA ILE A 244 12.73 8.26 32.71
C ILE A 244 12.04 8.20 31.34
N VAL A 245 12.19 9.23 30.49
CA VAL A 245 11.47 9.34 29.22
C VAL A 245 12.19 8.67 28.04
N THR A 246 13.49 8.36 28.17
CA THR A 246 14.27 7.68 27.13
C THR A 246 14.43 6.18 27.37
N ILE A 247 13.57 5.57 28.20
CA ILE A 247 13.55 4.13 28.40
C ILE A 247 13.16 3.43 27.09
N GLU A 248 13.95 2.43 26.67
CA GLU A 248 13.70 1.66 25.45
C GLU A 248 12.66 0.54 25.69
N ASP A 249 11.39 0.90 25.89
CA ASP A 249 10.29 -0.04 26.18
C ASP A 249 9.37 -0.33 24.98
N PHE A 250 9.89 -0.18 23.76
CA PHE A 250 9.14 -0.33 22.50
C PHE A 250 9.27 -1.72 21.82
N ASP A 251 10.19 -2.59 22.24
CA ASP A 251 10.30 -3.95 21.68
C ASP A 251 9.15 -4.85 22.18
N VAL A 252 8.41 -5.43 21.24
CA VAL A 252 7.24 -6.30 21.47
C VAL A 252 7.43 -7.69 20.88
N SER A 253 8.66 -8.11 20.57
CA SER A 253 8.99 -9.41 19.98
C SER A 253 8.40 -10.59 20.77
N ASP A 254 8.39 -10.49 22.10
CA ASP A 254 7.80 -11.50 23.01
C ASP A 254 6.30 -11.72 22.76
N CYS A 255 5.56 -10.73 22.23
CA CYS A 255 4.14 -10.87 21.89
C CYS A 255 3.88 -11.78 20.69
N PHE A 256 4.90 -12.06 19.88
CA PHE A 256 4.79 -12.89 18.67
C PHE A 256 5.38 -14.30 18.85
N GLN A 257 5.86 -14.62 20.06
CA GLN A 257 6.33 -15.96 20.42
C GLN A 257 5.15 -16.86 20.79
N TYR A 258 4.50 -17.45 19.77
CA TYR A 258 3.53 -18.52 19.99
C TYR A 258 4.25 -19.85 20.13
N SER A 259 4.47 -20.32 21.36
CA SER A 259 4.89 -21.70 21.61
C SER A 259 3.82 -22.66 21.08
N ASN A 260 4.15 -23.46 20.06
CA ASN A 260 3.32 -24.59 19.61
C ASN A 260 3.29 -25.77 20.61
N SER A 261 3.80 -25.58 21.83
CA SER A 261 3.79 -26.59 22.89
C SER A 261 2.68 -26.28 23.89
N MET A 262 1.91 -27.29 24.26
CA MET A 262 0.84 -27.25 25.27
C MET A 262 1.38 -27.09 26.70
N GLU A 263 2.55 -26.50 26.86
CA GLU A 263 3.23 -26.26 28.13
C GLU A 263 3.37 -24.74 28.31
N SER A 264 2.29 -24.14 28.82
CA SER A 264 2.24 -22.73 29.20
C SER A 264 3.12 -22.51 30.43
N VAL A 265 4.37 -22.15 30.22
CA VAL A 265 5.15 -21.44 31.22
C VAL A 265 4.94 -19.96 30.94
N LYS A 266 3.92 -19.38 31.60
CA LYS A 266 3.79 -17.93 31.73
C LYS A 266 5.13 -17.35 32.16
N SER A 267 5.71 -16.47 31.34
CA SER A 267 6.88 -15.68 31.70
C SER A 267 6.50 -14.74 32.86
N THR A 268 6.81 -15.15 34.08
CA THR A 268 6.46 -14.43 35.33
C THR A 268 7.22 -13.13 35.53
N VAL A 269 8.23 -12.85 34.69
CA VAL A 269 9.10 -11.67 34.83
C VAL A 269 8.44 -10.43 34.21
N SER A 270 7.79 -10.56 33.06
CA SER A 270 7.18 -9.42 32.34
C SER A 270 5.86 -8.94 32.96
N GLU A 271 5.11 -9.81 33.67
CA GLU A 271 3.83 -9.46 34.31
C GLU A 271 3.99 -8.47 35.48
N THR A 272 5.13 -8.48 36.19
CA THR A 272 5.32 -7.63 37.39
C THR A 272 5.64 -6.17 37.02
N PHE A 273 6.47 -5.95 36.00
CA PHE A 273 6.85 -4.60 35.54
C PHE A 273 5.68 -3.85 34.91
N MET A 274 4.85 -4.55 34.14
CA MET A 274 3.69 -4.01 33.43
C MET A 274 2.37 -4.11 34.21
N SER A 275 2.43 -4.43 35.51
CA SER A 275 1.23 -4.45 36.35
C SER A 275 0.63 -3.04 36.48
N LYS A 276 -0.71 -2.93 36.55
CA LYS A 276 -1.39 -1.62 36.71
C LYS A 276 -0.87 -0.82 37.92
N PRO A 277 -0.61 -1.42 39.10
CA PRO A 277 -0.06 -0.70 40.25
C PRO A 277 1.38 -0.20 40.03
N SER A 278 2.25 -0.97 39.35
CA SER A 278 3.63 -0.56 39.08
C SER A 278 3.71 0.59 38.08
N ILE A 279 2.84 0.60 37.06
CA ILE A 279 2.74 1.70 36.08
C ILE A 279 2.28 2.99 36.77
N ALA A 280 1.23 2.92 37.59
CA ALA A 280 0.71 4.08 38.32
C ALA A 280 1.78 4.69 39.25
N LYS A 281 2.54 3.83 39.95
CA LYS A 281 3.64 4.28 40.82
C LYS A 281 4.76 4.98 40.04
N ARG A 282 5.18 4.44 38.89
CA ARG A 282 6.18 5.06 38.01
C ARG A 282 5.71 6.43 37.52
N ARG A 283 4.46 6.52 37.07
CA ARG A 283 3.87 7.79 36.61
C ARG A 283 3.79 8.85 37.71
N ALA A 284 3.38 8.46 38.92
CA ALA A 284 3.35 9.38 40.06
C ALA A 284 4.75 9.92 40.39
N ASN A 285 5.76 9.03 40.39
CA ASN A 285 7.15 9.44 40.62
C ASN A 285 7.69 10.38 39.53
N GLN A 286 7.36 10.13 38.26
CA GLN A 286 7.70 11.06 37.17
C GLN A 286 7.08 12.44 37.40
N GLN A 287 5.78 12.50 37.75
CA GLN A 287 5.07 13.76 38.00
C GLN A 287 5.66 14.55 39.18
N GLU A 288 5.99 13.87 40.27
CA GLU A 288 6.66 14.50 41.42
C GLU A 288 8.04 15.06 41.02
N THR A 289 8.78 14.34 40.18
CA THR A 289 10.10 14.77 39.69
C THR A 289 9.99 15.98 38.76
N GLU A 290 9.04 15.97 37.83
CA GLU A 290 8.75 17.13 36.96
C GLU A 290 8.28 18.34 37.79
N GLN A 291 7.43 18.13 38.79
CA GLN A 291 6.99 19.20 39.68
C GLN A 291 8.17 19.81 40.45
N PHE A 292 9.08 18.97 40.94
CA PHE A 292 10.30 19.43 41.59
C PHE A 292 11.18 20.23 40.64
N TYR A 293 11.36 19.77 39.39
CA TYR A 293 12.12 20.48 38.36
C TYR A 293 11.61 21.90 38.10
N PHE A 294 10.29 22.12 38.07
CA PHE A 294 9.71 23.47 37.89
C PHE A 294 9.73 24.33 39.16
N THR A 295 10.07 23.77 40.32
CA THR A 295 10.07 24.47 41.62
C THR A 295 11.47 24.90 42.06
N VAL A 296 12.50 24.14 41.67
CA VAL A 296 13.93 24.45 41.89
C VAL A 296 14.35 25.62 41.01
#